data_AF-A0A5M3XZS1-F1
#
_entry.id   AF-A0A5M3XZS1-F1
#
_cell.length_a   1.000
_cell.length_b   1.000
_cell.length_c   1.000
_cell.angle_alpha   90.00
_cell.angle_beta   90.00
_cell.angle_gamma   90.00
#
_symmetry.space_group_name_H-M   'P 1'
#
loop_
_entity.id
_entity.type
_entity.pdbx_description
1 polymer ?
#
loop_
_entity_poly.entity_id
_entity_poly.type
_entity_poly.pdbx_seq_one_letter_code
_entity_poly.pdbx_strand_id
1 'polypeptide(L)'
;MGSRDYPTSSLWRPPVIIAAIAIGLVLVVAVTFWVSASGEKAPEAIATPKATPSLPQGPGGQYGYAAARKTDPKPLTAKELFGKAKIAEEGRSYRRTTHKYDKVCKGAISGAKLEKALKDAGCNQLIRASFRDAQGKVIGTVGVANLKTSAGAKKVANAGAGAERKDFLKPLPGKDEISKFLGQGEAYAGGWYHGHYAVLLWFQFKDGHKPKKSELKRLTQAAVDITNQTVFAALDTRSINGAPA
;
A
#
# COMPACT_ATOMS: atom_id res chain seq x y z
N MET A 1 19.96 -16.54 -63.28
CA MET A 1 19.74 -15.36 -64.14
C MET A 1 18.60 -14.56 -63.52
N GLY A 2 18.61 -13.27 -63.26
CA GLY A 2 19.45 -12.12 -63.66
C GLY A 2 18.46 -10.93 -63.62
N SER A 3 18.45 -10.13 -62.55
CA SER A 3 19.19 -8.87 -62.35
C SER A 3 18.55 -7.63 -63.03
N ARG A 4 17.82 -6.90 -62.18
CA ARG A 4 17.87 -5.45 -61.88
C ARG A 4 17.57 -4.38 -62.93
N ASP A 5 16.77 -3.44 -62.44
CA ASP A 5 16.14 -2.28 -63.04
C ASP A 5 17.06 -1.07 -63.33
N TYR A 6 16.70 -0.45 -64.46
CA TYR A 6 16.65 0.94 -64.95
C TYR A 6 17.52 2.11 -64.41
N PRO A 7 17.79 3.12 -65.30
CA PRO A 7 18.99 3.93 -65.32
C PRO A 7 18.84 5.37 -64.80
N THR A 8 19.98 6.04 -64.95
CA THR A 8 20.55 7.28 -64.45
C THR A 8 20.13 8.58 -65.15
N SER A 9 20.13 9.68 -64.37
CA SER A 9 20.60 11.06 -64.68
C SER A 9 19.85 11.84 -65.80
N SER A 10 19.71 13.17 -65.76
CA SER A 10 20.79 14.18 -65.68
C SER A 10 20.24 15.61 -65.87
N LEU A 11 21.04 16.62 -65.43
CA LEU A 11 21.11 18.02 -65.90
C LEU A 11 19.94 18.97 -65.53
N TRP A 12 20.08 20.29 -65.31
CA TRP A 12 21.14 21.25 -64.96
C TRP A 12 20.39 22.58 -64.66
N ARG A 13 21.02 23.52 -63.96
CA ARG A 13 20.50 24.76 -63.30
C ARG A 13 20.05 25.89 -64.28
N PRO A 14 19.66 27.12 -63.81
CA PRO A 14 18.52 27.54 -62.97
C PRO A 14 17.70 28.72 -63.59
N PRO A 15 16.49 29.08 -63.11
CA PRO A 15 15.62 30.08 -63.75
C PRO A 15 15.68 31.49 -63.08
N VAL A 16 16.31 32.45 -63.74
CA VAL A 16 16.40 33.88 -63.32
C VAL A 16 15.12 34.70 -63.63
N ILE A 17 14.09 34.09 -64.22
CA ILE A 17 12.92 34.84 -64.75
C ILE A 17 11.73 34.90 -63.76
N ILE A 18 11.79 34.24 -62.59
CA ILE A 18 10.70 34.26 -61.58
C ILE A 18 10.77 35.52 -60.67
N ALA A 19 11.83 36.32 -60.76
CA ALA A 19 12.13 37.39 -59.81
C ALA A 19 11.28 38.68 -59.92
N ALA A 20 10.48 38.89 -60.96
CA ALA A 20 9.82 40.19 -61.18
C ALA A 20 8.36 40.30 -60.69
N ILE A 21 7.65 39.18 -60.44
CA ILE A 21 6.22 39.21 -60.05
C ILE A 21 6.04 39.09 -58.52
N ALA A 22 7.01 38.51 -57.81
CA ALA A 22 6.93 38.32 -56.35
C ALA A 22 7.11 39.62 -55.53
N ILE A 23 7.74 40.66 -56.07
CA ILE A 23 8.11 41.86 -55.31
C ILE A 23 6.90 42.80 -55.07
N GLY A 24 5.93 42.83 -56.00
CA GLY A 24 4.74 43.69 -55.87
C GLY A 24 3.76 43.24 -54.77
N LEU A 25 3.65 41.93 -54.52
CA LEU A 25 2.75 41.38 -53.48
C LEU A 25 3.32 41.47 -52.06
N VAL A 26 4.64 41.47 -51.90
CA VAL A 26 5.29 41.56 -50.57
C VAL A 26 5.10 42.95 -49.94
N LEU A 27 5.06 44.01 -50.74
CA LEU A 27 4.96 45.38 -50.23
C LEU A 27 3.56 45.71 -49.66
N VAL A 28 2.49 45.11 -50.17
CA VAL A 28 1.12 45.33 -49.67
C VAL A 28 0.88 44.57 -48.35
N VAL A 29 1.49 43.38 -48.19
CA VAL A 29 1.43 42.61 -46.93
C VAL A 29 2.25 43.29 -45.82
N ALA A 30 3.39 43.92 -46.15
CA ALA A 30 4.23 44.58 -45.16
C ALA A 30 3.54 45.79 -44.50
N VAL A 31 2.81 46.61 -45.27
CA VAL A 31 2.13 47.81 -44.74
C VAL A 31 0.95 47.43 -43.83
N THR A 32 0.21 46.37 -44.16
CA THR A 32 -0.92 45.88 -43.34
C THR A 32 -0.46 45.22 -42.03
N PHE A 33 0.70 44.54 -42.04
CA PHE A 33 1.31 44.02 -40.81
C PHE A 33 1.82 45.12 -39.88
N TRP A 34 2.40 46.21 -40.40
CA TRP A 34 2.90 47.31 -39.57
C TRP A 34 1.79 48.10 -38.86
N VAL A 35 0.64 48.30 -39.51
CA VAL A 35 -0.50 48.98 -38.89
C VAL A 35 -1.18 48.11 -37.82
N SER A 36 -1.13 46.77 -37.95
CA SER A 36 -1.66 45.84 -36.95
C SER A 36 -0.75 45.67 -35.73
N ALA A 37 0.58 45.70 -35.92
CA ALA A 37 1.58 45.53 -34.84
C ALA A 37 1.77 46.79 -33.97
N SER A 38 1.23 47.94 -34.38
CA SER A 38 1.38 49.21 -33.65
C SER A 38 0.30 49.43 -32.58
N GLY A 39 -0.65 48.49 -32.43
CA GLY A 39 -1.80 48.58 -31.52
C GLY A 39 -1.78 47.64 -30.32
N GLU A 40 -0.70 46.88 -30.08
CA GLU A 40 -0.62 45.95 -28.96
C GLU A 40 -0.19 46.66 -27.67
N LYS A 41 -1.14 46.74 -26.72
CA LYS A 41 -0.87 47.11 -25.33
C LYS A 41 0.17 46.16 -24.75
N ALA A 42 1.13 46.72 -24.01
CA ALA A 42 2.19 45.98 -23.33
C ALA A 42 1.62 44.79 -22.52
N PRO A 43 2.23 43.59 -22.58
CA PRO A 43 1.77 42.46 -21.78
C PRO A 43 1.91 42.80 -20.29
N GLU A 44 0.83 42.67 -19.53
CA GLU A 44 0.90 42.72 -18.07
C GLU A 44 1.88 41.65 -17.58
N ALA A 45 2.79 42.05 -16.69
CA ALA A 45 3.78 41.17 -16.11
C ALA A 45 3.08 40.02 -15.38
N ILE A 46 3.25 38.80 -15.90
CA ILE A 46 2.77 37.57 -15.24
C ILE A 46 3.50 37.47 -13.90
N ALA A 47 2.74 37.52 -12.80
CA ALA A 47 3.28 37.28 -11.47
C ALA A 47 4.00 35.92 -11.44
N THR A 48 5.25 35.92 -10.97
CA THR A 48 6.04 34.71 -10.80
C THR A 48 5.29 33.74 -9.87
N PRO A 49 5.16 32.44 -10.22
CA PRO A 49 4.54 31.47 -9.34
C PRO A 49 5.29 31.44 -8.00
N LYS A 50 4.61 31.80 -6.92
CA LYS A 50 5.14 31.66 -5.57
C LYS A 50 5.46 30.18 -5.36
N ALA A 51 6.71 29.87 -5.04
CA ALA A 51 7.13 28.50 -4.77
C ALA A 51 6.22 27.88 -3.70
N THR A 52 5.43 26.89 -4.10
CA THR A 52 4.69 26.05 -3.17
C THR A 52 5.72 25.41 -2.23
N PRO A 53 5.53 25.42 -0.90
CA PRO A 53 6.43 24.70 0.00
C PRO A 53 6.53 23.26 -0.48
N SER A 54 7.74 22.81 -0.85
CA SER A 54 7.94 21.40 -1.11
C SER A 54 7.65 20.67 0.18
N LEU A 55 6.67 19.77 0.16
CA LEU A 55 6.51 18.80 1.24
C LEU A 55 7.88 18.11 1.41
N PRO A 56 8.36 17.89 2.65
CA PRO A 56 9.59 17.14 2.86
C PRO A 56 9.54 15.88 2.00
N GLN A 57 10.50 15.70 1.09
CA GLN A 57 10.58 14.49 0.30
C GLN A 57 10.85 13.36 1.28
N GLY A 58 9.79 12.65 1.67
CA GLY A 58 9.90 11.49 2.52
C GLY A 58 10.78 10.43 1.87
N PRO A 59 11.23 9.43 2.63
CA PRO A 59 11.95 8.29 2.07
C PRO A 59 11.18 7.73 0.87
N GLY A 60 11.86 7.49 -0.24
CA GLY A 60 11.22 6.94 -1.44
C GLY A 60 10.78 5.46 -1.27
N GLY A 61 10.02 4.97 -2.24
CA GLY A 61 9.59 3.56 -2.31
C GLY A 61 8.20 3.30 -1.72
N GLN A 62 7.69 2.08 -1.92
CA GLN A 62 6.29 1.71 -1.66
C GLN A 62 5.78 1.95 -0.22
N TYR A 63 6.67 1.97 0.77
CA TYR A 63 6.30 2.10 2.19
C TYR A 63 6.80 3.39 2.83
N GLY A 64 7.41 4.29 2.07
CA GLY A 64 7.96 5.55 2.57
C GLY A 64 8.71 5.43 3.90
N TYR A 65 8.32 6.23 4.89
CA TYR A 65 8.91 6.18 6.24
C TYR A 65 8.73 4.84 6.95
N ALA A 66 7.64 4.12 6.68
CA ALA A 66 7.39 2.82 7.28
C ALA A 66 8.28 1.70 6.71
N ALA A 67 9.15 1.97 5.72
CA ALA A 67 10.06 0.96 5.19
C ALA A 67 11.01 0.35 6.25
N ALA A 68 11.38 1.13 7.27
CA ALA A 68 12.22 0.70 8.38
C ALA A 68 11.84 1.42 9.68
N ARG A 69 12.01 0.73 10.82
CA ARG A 69 11.78 1.31 12.16
C ARG A 69 12.67 2.51 12.46
N LYS A 70 13.81 2.65 11.77
CA LYS A 70 14.71 3.80 11.91
C LYS A 70 14.04 5.09 11.41
N THR A 71 13.26 5.01 10.34
CA THR A 71 12.54 6.14 9.73
C THR A 71 11.11 6.28 10.26
N ASP A 72 10.59 5.29 10.96
CA ASP A 72 9.33 5.31 11.69
C ASP A 72 9.56 4.82 13.16
N PRO A 73 10.14 5.67 14.02
CA PRO A 73 10.64 5.25 15.33
C PRO A 73 9.56 5.22 16.43
N LYS A 74 8.38 5.82 16.19
CA LYS A 74 7.33 5.90 17.20
C LYS A 74 6.77 4.50 17.49
N PRO A 75 6.69 4.05 18.75
CA PRO A 75 6.16 2.74 19.07
C PRO A 75 4.72 2.55 18.55
N LEU A 76 4.37 1.33 18.14
CA LEU A 76 2.98 1.00 17.79
C LEU A 76 2.10 1.00 19.04
N THR A 77 0.83 1.37 18.89
CA THR A 77 -0.17 1.29 19.98
C THR A 77 -1.42 0.53 19.57
N ALA A 78 -2.10 -0.06 20.54
CA ALA A 78 -3.37 -0.75 20.29
C ALA A 78 -4.52 0.23 19.97
N LYS A 79 -4.42 1.50 20.40
CA LYS A 79 -5.38 2.56 20.07
C LYS A 79 -5.26 2.96 18.60
N GLU A 80 -4.03 3.08 18.12
CA GLU A 80 -3.74 3.36 16.72
C GLU A 80 -4.25 2.24 15.80
N LEU A 81 -3.82 1.00 16.05
CA LEU A 81 -4.19 -0.12 15.16
C LEU A 81 -5.65 -0.52 15.32
N PHE A 82 -6.16 -0.57 16.55
CA PHE A 82 -7.44 -1.21 16.87
C PHE A 82 -8.37 -0.32 17.68
N GLY A 83 -8.26 1.00 17.56
CA GLY A 83 -9.05 1.97 18.34
C GLY A 83 -10.55 1.90 18.06
N LYS A 84 -10.94 1.60 16.82
CA LYS A 84 -12.33 1.42 16.42
C LYS A 84 -12.86 0.07 16.94
N ALA A 85 -13.77 0.12 17.90
CA ALA A 85 -14.37 -1.10 18.47
C ALA A 85 -15.38 -1.78 17.53
N LYS A 86 -15.96 -1.02 16.60
CA LYS A 86 -16.84 -1.50 15.53
C LYS A 86 -16.31 -0.96 14.21
N ILE A 87 -16.29 -1.81 13.20
CA ILE A 87 -15.90 -1.46 11.83
C ILE A 87 -16.89 -2.12 10.87
N ALA A 88 -17.00 -1.55 9.67
CA ALA A 88 -17.78 -2.13 8.60
C ALA A 88 -17.05 -1.92 7.26
N GLU A 89 -17.16 -2.91 6.38
CA GLU A 89 -16.64 -2.90 5.01
C GLU A 89 -17.72 -3.48 4.10
N GLU A 90 -18.18 -2.72 3.10
CA GLU A 90 -19.19 -3.16 2.13
C GLU A 90 -20.40 -3.89 2.77
N GLY A 91 -20.95 -3.31 3.85
CA GLY A 91 -22.10 -3.87 4.58
C GLY A 91 -21.78 -5.01 5.54
N ARG A 92 -20.55 -5.52 5.57
CA ARG A 92 -20.09 -6.55 6.53
C ARG A 92 -19.52 -5.88 7.77
N SER A 93 -20.10 -6.17 8.93
CA SER A 93 -19.72 -5.52 10.19
C SER A 93 -18.94 -6.46 11.10
N TYR A 94 -17.93 -5.92 11.76
CA TYR A 94 -17.08 -6.63 12.72
C TYR A 94 -16.95 -5.85 14.01
N ARG A 95 -16.86 -6.57 15.13
CA ARG A 95 -16.68 -5.99 16.47
C ARG A 95 -15.39 -6.51 17.09
N ARG A 96 -14.53 -5.60 17.54
CA ARG A 96 -13.37 -5.92 18.37
C ARG A 96 -13.83 -6.40 19.74
N THR A 97 -13.35 -7.56 20.17
CA THR A 97 -13.75 -8.18 21.44
C THR A 97 -12.69 -8.03 22.52
N THR A 98 -11.42 -8.05 22.15
CA THR A 98 -10.28 -7.83 23.06
C THR A 98 -9.07 -7.35 22.28
N HIS A 99 -8.07 -6.82 22.99
CA HIS A 99 -6.76 -6.50 22.44
C HIS A 99 -5.68 -6.72 23.50
N LYS A 100 -4.44 -6.89 23.05
CA LYS A 100 -3.29 -7.08 23.93
C LYS A 100 -2.03 -6.50 23.31
N TYR A 101 -1.20 -5.90 24.15
CA TYR A 101 0.14 -5.46 23.82
C TYR A 101 1.15 -6.43 24.45
N ASP A 102 1.87 -7.19 23.61
CA ASP A 102 2.89 -8.13 24.04
C ASP A 102 4.29 -7.53 23.77
N LYS A 103 5.01 -7.13 24.85
CA LYS A 103 6.41 -6.66 24.76
C LYS A 103 7.37 -7.76 24.30
N VAL A 104 7.02 -9.01 24.59
CA VAL A 104 7.84 -10.18 24.29
C VAL A 104 7.15 -10.97 23.18
N CYS A 105 7.60 -10.79 21.93
CA CYS A 105 6.90 -11.31 20.75
C CYS A 105 6.71 -12.83 20.75
N LYS A 106 7.66 -13.61 21.28
CA LYS A 106 7.56 -15.09 21.35
C LYS A 106 6.34 -15.59 22.14
N GLY A 107 5.86 -14.80 23.10
CA GLY A 107 4.68 -15.15 23.91
C GLY A 107 3.37 -15.14 23.12
N ALA A 108 3.34 -14.42 21.99
CA ALA A 108 2.16 -14.21 21.17
C ALA A 108 2.09 -15.10 19.92
N ILE A 109 3.04 -16.01 19.73
CA ILE A 109 3.14 -16.90 18.57
C ILE A 109 3.39 -18.34 19.00
N SER A 110 3.18 -19.26 18.07
CA SER A 110 3.55 -20.67 18.16
C SER A 110 4.46 -21.04 16.99
N GLY A 111 5.33 -22.03 17.20
CA GLY A 111 6.22 -22.57 16.16
C GLY A 111 7.63 -21.97 16.16
N ALA A 112 8.63 -22.85 16.02
CA ALA A 112 10.04 -22.49 16.11
C ALA A 112 10.53 -21.67 14.92
N LYS A 113 9.97 -21.87 13.72
CA LYS A 113 10.36 -21.12 12.51
C LYS A 113 9.88 -19.67 12.63
N LEU A 114 8.66 -19.45 13.08
CA LEU A 114 8.14 -18.09 13.31
C LEU A 114 8.85 -17.39 14.47
N GLU A 115 9.14 -18.12 15.56
CA GLU A 115 9.93 -17.58 16.67
C GLU A 115 11.31 -17.10 16.20
N LYS A 116 12.01 -17.95 15.45
CA LYS A 116 13.32 -17.60 14.88
C LYS A 116 13.22 -16.40 13.93
N ALA A 117 12.23 -16.38 13.04
CA ALA A 117 12.04 -15.27 12.11
C ALA A 117 11.82 -13.93 12.83
N LEU A 118 11.02 -13.92 13.90
CA LEU A 118 10.77 -12.72 14.72
C LEU A 118 12.03 -12.26 15.45
N LYS A 119 12.81 -13.18 16.00
CA LYS A 119 14.09 -12.89 16.66
C LYS A 119 15.07 -12.27 15.66
N ASP A 120 15.27 -12.91 14.51
CA ASP A 120 16.20 -12.45 13.46
C ASP A 120 15.78 -11.09 12.89
N ALA A 121 14.47 -10.85 12.75
CA ALA A 121 13.92 -9.57 12.28
C ALA A 121 13.91 -8.46 13.36
N GLY A 122 14.30 -8.77 14.60
CA GLY A 122 14.43 -7.80 15.68
C GLY A 122 13.10 -7.29 16.23
N CYS A 123 12.13 -8.19 16.39
CA CYS A 123 10.82 -7.87 16.97
C CYS A 123 10.93 -7.27 18.37
N ASN A 124 10.31 -6.11 18.59
CA ASN A 124 10.27 -5.45 19.90
C ASN A 124 8.84 -5.22 20.43
N GLN A 125 7.82 -5.37 19.59
CA GLN A 125 6.42 -5.23 19.96
C GLN A 125 5.59 -6.18 19.11
N LEU A 126 4.59 -6.83 19.71
CA LEU A 126 3.54 -7.52 18.97
C LEU A 126 2.19 -7.14 19.58
N ILE A 127 1.34 -6.50 18.79
CA ILE A 127 0.00 -6.07 19.23
C ILE A 127 -1.04 -6.97 18.59
N ARG A 128 -1.93 -7.53 19.41
CA ARG A 128 -3.03 -8.39 18.93
C ARG A 128 -4.38 -7.78 19.23
N ALA A 129 -5.34 -8.02 18.37
CA ALA A 129 -6.75 -7.80 18.65
C ALA A 129 -7.60 -8.91 18.05
N SER A 130 -8.69 -9.21 18.74
CA SER A 130 -9.66 -10.21 18.29
C SER A 130 -10.96 -9.58 17.89
N PHE A 131 -11.62 -10.20 16.92
CA PHE A 131 -12.83 -9.72 16.29
C PHE A 131 -13.83 -10.86 16.11
N ARG A 132 -15.10 -10.49 16.02
CA ARG A 132 -16.19 -11.36 15.56
C ARG A 132 -17.02 -10.63 14.50
N ASP A 133 -17.55 -11.37 13.54
CA ASP A 133 -18.56 -10.84 12.60
C ASP A 133 -19.88 -10.55 13.34
N ALA A 134 -20.75 -9.74 12.72
CA ALA A 134 -22.05 -9.38 13.30
C ALA A 134 -22.92 -10.61 13.62
N GLN A 135 -22.82 -11.66 12.79
CA GLN A 135 -23.56 -12.91 12.94
C GLN A 135 -22.94 -13.86 13.99
N GLY A 136 -21.75 -13.56 14.50
CA GLY A 136 -21.04 -14.40 15.47
C GLY A 136 -20.66 -15.78 14.92
N LYS A 137 -20.47 -15.91 13.61
CA LYS A 137 -20.07 -17.14 12.92
C LYS A 137 -18.57 -17.19 12.67
N VAL A 138 -17.95 -16.04 12.36
CA VAL A 138 -16.51 -15.92 12.12
C VAL A 138 -15.88 -15.17 13.29
N ILE A 139 -14.80 -15.73 13.81
CA ILE A 139 -13.97 -15.13 14.85
C ILE A 139 -12.51 -15.15 14.41
N GLY A 140 -11.76 -14.12 14.75
CA GLY A 140 -10.35 -14.07 14.37
C GLY A 140 -9.50 -13.19 15.27
N THR A 141 -8.19 -13.38 15.19
CA THR A 141 -7.15 -12.58 15.81
C THR A 141 -6.23 -12.04 14.73
N VAL A 142 -5.99 -10.73 14.77
CA VAL A 142 -4.97 -10.04 13.97
C VAL A 142 -3.84 -9.65 14.89
N GLY A 143 -2.61 -9.92 14.48
CA GLY A 143 -1.39 -9.55 15.20
C GLY A 143 -0.47 -8.72 14.33
N VAL A 144 0.08 -7.63 14.86
CA VAL A 144 1.04 -6.78 14.14
C VAL A 144 2.36 -6.76 14.91
N ALA A 145 3.41 -7.27 14.28
CA ALA A 145 4.76 -7.28 14.82
C ALA A 145 5.57 -6.08 14.31
N ASN A 146 6.21 -5.33 15.22
CA ASN A 146 7.11 -4.23 14.91
C ASN A 146 8.55 -4.75 14.76
N LEU A 147 9.12 -4.67 13.55
CA LEU A 147 10.40 -5.28 13.17
C LEU A 147 11.40 -4.22 12.68
N LYS A 148 12.63 -4.60 12.39
CA LYS A 148 13.64 -3.61 11.96
C LYS A 148 13.40 -3.07 10.55
N THR A 149 13.05 -3.95 9.60
CA THR A 149 13.00 -3.64 8.17
C THR A 149 11.87 -4.37 7.46
N SER A 150 11.49 -3.86 6.29
CA SER A 150 10.50 -4.50 5.42
C SER A 150 10.88 -5.91 4.98
N ALA A 151 12.17 -6.16 4.73
CA ALA A 151 12.66 -7.49 4.39
C ALA A 151 12.46 -8.48 5.55
N GLY A 152 12.69 -8.03 6.80
CA GLY A 152 12.40 -8.82 7.99
C GLY A 152 10.91 -9.11 8.14
N ALA A 153 10.06 -8.10 7.90
CA ALA A 153 8.61 -8.26 7.95
C ALA A 153 8.07 -9.26 6.94
N LYS A 154 8.52 -9.21 5.70
CA LYS A 154 8.17 -10.19 4.67
C LYS A 154 8.56 -11.61 5.09
N LYS A 155 9.76 -11.81 5.66
CA LYS A 155 10.20 -13.13 6.16
C LYS A 155 9.31 -13.65 7.29
N VAL A 156 8.96 -12.79 8.25
CA VAL A 156 8.06 -13.14 9.37
C VAL A 156 6.66 -13.49 8.87
N ALA A 157 6.09 -12.67 7.97
CA ALA A 157 4.79 -12.92 7.36
C ALA A 157 4.75 -14.29 6.65
N ASN A 158 5.77 -14.58 5.82
CA ASN A 158 5.89 -15.85 5.13
C ASN A 158 6.08 -17.05 6.08
N ALA A 159 6.74 -16.86 7.23
CA ALA A 159 6.91 -17.90 8.23
C ALA A 159 5.58 -18.27 8.90
N GLY A 160 4.69 -17.30 9.12
CA GLY A 160 3.36 -17.50 9.72
C GLY A 160 2.25 -17.92 8.76
N ALA A 161 2.53 -18.02 7.46
CA ALA A 161 1.54 -18.36 6.41
C ALA A 161 1.58 -19.85 5.99
N GLY A 162 2.18 -20.73 6.79
CA GLY A 162 2.36 -22.14 6.44
C GLY A 162 1.07 -22.98 6.50
N ALA A 163 0.84 -23.82 5.49
CA ALA A 163 -0.35 -24.67 5.39
C ALA A 163 -0.47 -25.71 6.54
N GLU A 164 0.67 -26.12 7.11
CA GLU A 164 0.72 -27.09 8.20
C GLU A 164 0.33 -26.50 9.57
N ARG A 165 0.14 -25.18 9.68
CA ARG A 165 -0.25 -24.48 10.92
C ARG A 165 0.59 -24.87 12.15
N LYS A 166 1.88 -25.14 11.93
CA LYS A 166 2.88 -25.35 12.99
C LYS A 166 3.44 -24.02 13.51
N ASP A 167 3.41 -23.00 12.65
CA ASP A 167 3.95 -21.66 12.89
C ASP A 167 2.85 -20.62 12.68
N PHE A 168 2.32 -20.05 13.76
CA PHE A 168 1.12 -19.21 13.69
C PHE A 168 1.04 -18.18 14.82
N LEU A 169 0.19 -17.18 14.62
CA LEU A 169 -0.21 -16.24 15.66
C LEU A 169 -1.04 -16.95 16.72
N LYS A 170 -0.63 -16.91 17.99
CA LYS A 170 -1.48 -17.44 19.06
C LYS A 170 -2.80 -16.65 19.08
N PRO A 171 -3.96 -17.33 19.01
CA PRO A 171 -5.25 -16.69 19.16
C PRO A 171 -5.34 -15.92 20.48
N LEU A 172 -6.16 -14.88 20.50
CA LEU A 172 -6.42 -14.08 21.70
C LEU A 172 -7.91 -14.21 22.08
N PRO A 173 -8.29 -15.22 22.89
CA PRO A 173 -9.68 -15.40 23.30
C PRO A 173 -10.22 -14.17 24.02
N GLY A 174 -11.42 -13.75 23.63
CA GLY A 174 -12.16 -12.72 24.36
C GLY A 174 -12.92 -13.30 25.55
N LYS A 175 -13.59 -12.42 26.30
CA LYS A 175 -14.44 -12.80 27.44
C LYS A 175 -15.91 -12.97 27.07
N ASP A 176 -16.30 -12.65 25.84
CA ASP A 176 -17.67 -12.77 25.39
C ASP A 176 -18.01 -14.18 24.91
N GLU A 177 -19.30 -14.49 24.88
CA GLU A 177 -19.86 -15.80 24.52
C GLU A 177 -19.53 -16.29 23.10
N ILE A 178 -18.97 -15.45 22.23
CA ILE A 178 -18.64 -15.79 20.85
C ILE A 178 -17.13 -15.93 20.67
N SER A 179 -16.33 -14.92 21.05
CA SER A 179 -14.89 -14.95 20.79
C SER A 179 -14.07 -15.71 21.85
N LYS A 180 -14.69 -16.20 22.93
CA LYS A 180 -14.06 -17.12 23.89
C LYS A 180 -13.58 -18.44 23.26
N PHE A 181 -14.16 -18.84 22.13
CA PHE A 181 -13.81 -20.07 21.40
C PHE A 181 -12.59 -19.94 20.48
N LEU A 182 -11.96 -18.76 20.40
CA LEU A 182 -10.74 -18.58 19.62
C LEU A 182 -9.64 -19.56 20.08
N GLY A 183 -9.05 -20.27 19.13
CA GLY A 183 -8.01 -21.27 19.39
C GLY A 183 -8.52 -22.66 19.79
N GLN A 184 -9.83 -22.88 19.85
CA GLN A 184 -10.43 -24.19 20.13
C GLN A 184 -10.86 -24.94 18.85
N GLY A 185 -10.22 -24.66 17.72
CA GLY A 185 -10.62 -25.25 16.45
C GLY A 185 -9.62 -25.01 15.33
N GLU A 186 -10.01 -25.51 14.17
CA GLU A 186 -9.25 -25.39 12.94
C GLU A 186 -9.44 -23.99 12.34
N ALA A 187 -8.39 -23.46 11.70
CA ALA A 187 -8.35 -22.05 11.31
C ALA A 187 -7.64 -21.85 9.98
N TYR A 188 -7.95 -20.73 9.33
CA TYR A 188 -7.07 -20.04 8.42
C TYR A 188 -5.99 -19.31 9.22
N ALA A 189 -4.73 -19.67 9.01
CA ALA A 189 -3.57 -18.91 9.47
C ALA A 189 -2.88 -18.26 8.26
N GLY A 190 -2.42 -17.03 8.42
CA GLY A 190 -1.87 -16.26 7.31
C GLY A 190 -0.90 -15.18 7.78
N GLY A 191 -0.20 -14.60 6.79
CA GLY A 191 0.73 -13.51 7.01
C GLY A 191 0.75 -12.54 5.85
N TRP A 192 0.66 -11.26 6.16
CA TRP A 192 0.91 -10.13 5.26
C TRP A 192 2.00 -9.23 5.84
N TYR A 193 2.45 -8.24 5.08
CA TYR A 193 3.41 -7.26 5.57
C TYR A 193 3.13 -5.90 4.95
N HIS A 194 3.51 -4.86 5.68
CA HIS A 194 3.45 -3.47 5.23
C HIS A 194 4.62 -2.72 5.86
N GLY A 195 5.55 -2.25 5.05
CA GLY A 195 6.79 -1.70 5.58
C GLY A 195 7.49 -2.73 6.49
N HIS A 196 8.06 -2.24 7.59
CA HIS A 196 8.68 -3.06 8.63
C HIS A 196 7.70 -3.75 9.59
N TYR A 197 6.42 -3.79 9.26
CA TYR A 197 5.39 -4.46 10.05
C TYR A 197 4.98 -5.78 9.41
N ALA A 198 5.02 -6.87 10.18
CA ALA A 198 4.41 -8.13 9.78
C ALA A 198 3.02 -8.27 10.40
N VAL A 199 2.03 -8.58 9.59
CA VAL A 199 0.64 -8.79 9.99
C VAL A 199 0.38 -10.28 9.97
N LEU A 200 0.15 -10.88 11.12
CA LEU A 200 -0.15 -12.29 11.29
C LEU A 200 -1.64 -12.47 11.58
N LEU A 201 -2.21 -13.56 11.08
CA LEU A 201 -3.65 -13.78 11.08
C LEU A 201 -3.99 -15.16 11.64
N TRP A 202 -5.09 -15.20 12.38
CA TRP A 202 -5.77 -16.44 12.75
C TRP A 202 -7.27 -16.21 12.64
N PHE A 203 -7.96 -16.90 11.74
CA PHE A 203 -9.41 -16.79 11.55
C PHE A 203 -10.04 -18.16 11.48
N GLN A 204 -11.16 -18.34 12.17
CA GLN A 204 -11.87 -19.61 12.24
C GLN A 204 -13.38 -19.38 12.29
N PHE A 205 -14.12 -20.46 12.10
CA PHE A 205 -15.53 -20.48 12.48
C PHE A 205 -15.67 -20.71 13.98
N LYS A 206 -16.74 -20.14 14.56
CA LYS A 206 -17.01 -20.22 16.01
C LYS A 206 -17.16 -21.67 16.50
N ASP A 207 -17.76 -22.53 15.69
CA ASP A 207 -17.95 -23.96 15.96
C ASP A 207 -16.66 -24.79 15.80
N GLY A 208 -15.55 -24.18 15.35
CA GLY A 208 -14.22 -24.79 15.32
C GLY A 208 -14.00 -25.83 14.21
N HIS A 209 -14.96 -26.02 13.31
CA HIS A 209 -14.83 -27.00 12.23
C HIS A 209 -13.68 -26.64 11.27
N LYS A 210 -13.10 -27.67 10.62
CA LYS A 210 -12.09 -27.47 9.57
C LYS A 210 -12.72 -26.80 8.35
N PRO A 211 -12.31 -25.57 7.98
CA PRO A 211 -12.91 -24.88 6.85
C PRO A 211 -12.65 -25.65 5.55
N LYS A 212 -13.70 -25.86 4.74
CA LYS A 212 -13.55 -26.36 3.37
C LYS A 212 -12.91 -25.29 2.49
N LYS A 213 -12.38 -25.69 1.34
CA LYS A 213 -11.77 -24.76 0.36
C LYS A 213 -12.72 -23.62 -0.04
N SER A 214 -14.01 -23.91 -0.19
CA SER A 214 -15.05 -22.90 -0.49
C SER A 214 -15.31 -21.93 0.68
N GLU A 215 -15.12 -22.37 1.91
CA GLU A 215 -15.37 -21.60 3.13
C GLU A 215 -14.19 -20.72 3.53
N LEU A 216 -12.97 -21.08 3.10
CA LEU A 216 -11.76 -20.27 3.31
C LEU A 216 -11.93 -18.84 2.80
N LYS A 217 -12.64 -18.64 1.67
CA LYS A 217 -12.92 -17.31 1.14
C LYS A 217 -13.58 -16.40 2.19
N ARG A 218 -14.47 -16.94 3.02
CA ARG A 218 -15.16 -16.18 4.06
C ARG A 218 -14.21 -15.78 5.20
N LEU A 219 -13.32 -16.67 5.62
CA LEU A 219 -12.32 -16.37 6.66
C LEU A 219 -11.31 -15.34 6.17
N THR A 220 -10.83 -15.48 4.93
CA THR A 220 -9.91 -14.53 4.31
C THR A 220 -10.60 -13.17 4.08
N GLN A 221 -11.87 -13.14 3.66
CA GLN A 221 -12.60 -11.88 3.49
C GLN A 221 -12.72 -11.13 4.82
N ALA A 222 -13.06 -11.83 5.91
CA ALA A 222 -13.09 -11.22 7.23
C ALA A 222 -11.73 -10.65 7.63
N ALA A 223 -10.65 -11.39 7.38
CA ALA A 223 -9.31 -10.92 7.63
C ALA A 223 -8.99 -9.63 6.86
N VAL A 224 -9.30 -9.60 5.55
CA VAL A 224 -9.06 -8.44 4.67
C VAL A 224 -9.87 -7.22 5.13
N ASP A 225 -11.19 -7.38 5.31
CA ASP A 225 -12.08 -6.30 5.75
C ASP A 225 -11.57 -5.70 7.07
N ILE A 226 -11.22 -6.56 8.04
CA ILE A 226 -10.72 -6.11 9.34
C ILE A 226 -9.41 -5.36 9.17
N THR A 227 -8.42 -5.93 8.49
CA THR A 227 -7.10 -5.28 8.38
C THR A 227 -7.14 -4.00 7.57
N ASN A 228 -7.96 -3.91 6.52
CA ASN A 228 -8.08 -2.69 5.73
C ASN A 228 -8.61 -1.53 6.59
N GLN A 229 -9.66 -1.79 7.38
CA GLN A 229 -10.30 -0.78 8.22
C GLN A 229 -9.54 -0.44 9.51
N THR A 230 -8.48 -1.20 9.83
CA THR A 230 -7.73 -1.08 11.09
C THR A 230 -6.23 -0.93 10.82
N VAL A 231 -5.56 -2.06 10.59
CA VAL A 231 -4.11 -2.16 10.46
C VAL A 231 -3.59 -1.36 9.27
N PHE A 232 -4.01 -1.66 8.04
CA PHE A 232 -3.44 -1.02 6.85
C PHE A 232 -3.76 0.48 6.78
N ALA A 233 -4.97 0.90 7.15
CA ALA A 233 -5.28 2.33 7.28
C ALA A 233 -4.31 3.08 8.22
N ALA A 234 -3.97 2.49 9.37
CA ALA A 234 -3.00 3.08 10.30
C ALA A 234 -1.57 3.05 9.74
N LEU A 235 -1.17 1.94 9.12
CA LEU A 235 0.18 1.76 8.59
C LEU A 235 0.43 2.59 7.32
N ASP A 236 -0.59 2.87 6.52
CA ASP A 236 -0.52 3.80 5.39
C ASP A 236 -0.22 5.22 5.87
N THR A 237 -0.84 5.65 6.96
CA THR A 237 -0.53 6.95 7.58
C THR A 237 0.94 7.01 8.02
N ARG A 238 1.46 5.93 8.60
CA ARG A 238 2.88 5.84 8.96
C ARG A 238 3.81 5.84 7.75
N SER A 239 3.41 5.25 6.62
CA SER A 239 4.19 5.33 5.38
C SER A 239 4.41 6.77 4.93
N ILE A 240 3.39 7.63 5.11
CA ILE A 240 3.42 9.03 4.71
C ILE A 240 4.14 9.90 5.75
N ASN A 241 3.91 9.67 7.05
CA ASN A 241 4.31 10.60 8.12
C ASN A 241 5.49 10.14 8.98
N GLY A 242 5.86 8.86 8.95
CA GLY A 242 6.81 8.26 9.91
C GLY A 242 6.30 8.28 11.36
N ALA A 243 4.98 8.39 11.52
CA ALA A 243 4.28 8.56 12.78
C ALA A 243 2.80 8.18 12.62
N PRO A 244 2.09 7.85 13.73
CA PRO A 244 0.64 7.77 13.73
C PRO A 244 -0.01 9.11 13.33
N ALA A 245 -1.27 9.03 12.86
CA ALA A 245 -2.16 10.17 12.62
C ALA A 245 -2.32 11.05 13.85
#